data_AF-A0A9Q1GVK6-F1
#
_entry.id   AF-A0A9Q1GVK6-F1
#
_cell.length_a   1.000
_cell.length_b   1.000
_cell.length_c   1.000
_cell.angle_alpha   90.00
_cell.angle_beta   90.00
_cell.angle_gamma   90.00
#
_symmetry.space_group_name_H-M   'P 1'
#
loop_
_entity.id
_entity.type
_entity.pdbx_description
1 polymer ?
#
loop_
_entity_poly.entity_id
_entity_poly.type
_entity_poly.pdbx_seq_one_letter_code
_entity_poly.pdbx_strand_id
1 'polypeptide(L)'
;MASMAALLPKTPNPTISFPKTTKTQFVPSFNLSIRTANSGATRRRPIRVRSALIEPDGGKLVELVVDEPLRREKKRAALNLPRIKLSRIDLQWVHVLSEGWASPLRGFMRENEFLQTLHFNSLRLADGSVVNMSVPIVLAIDHSVKSQIGESDRVALFDSATDVPVAILSEMRSGPAFDVGPSSEDLDFEFWGCESSMTLQFWAKIP
;
A
#
# COMPACT_ATOMS: atom_id res chain seq x y z
N MET A 1 -45.82 -34.52 24.04
CA MET A 1 -44.57 -35.01 24.68
C MET A 1 -43.82 -35.87 23.68
N ALA A 2 -42.70 -35.40 23.16
CA ALA A 2 -41.63 -36.24 22.59
C ALA A 2 -40.42 -35.33 22.34
N SER A 3 -39.41 -35.51 23.19
CA SER A 3 -38.08 -34.91 23.09
C SER A 3 -37.24 -35.78 22.16
N MET A 4 -36.59 -35.20 21.16
CA MET A 4 -35.54 -35.87 20.38
C MET A 4 -34.30 -34.97 20.35
N ALA A 5 -33.29 -35.40 21.10
CA ALA A 5 -31.97 -34.79 21.12
C ALA A 5 -31.17 -35.23 19.89
N ALA A 6 -30.62 -34.27 19.14
CA ALA A 6 -29.66 -34.53 18.08
C ALA A 6 -28.24 -34.45 18.65
N LEU A 7 -27.53 -35.58 18.65
CA LEU A 7 -26.11 -35.66 19.02
C LEU A 7 -25.27 -35.28 17.80
N LEU A 8 -24.62 -34.10 17.86
CA LEU A 8 -23.60 -33.69 16.90
C LEU A 8 -22.24 -34.29 17.31
N PRO A 9 -21.59 -35.11 16.47
CA PRO A 9 -20.23 -35.59 16.75
C PRO A 9 -19.22 -34.43 16.59
N LYS A 10 -18.46 -34.20 17.66
CA LYS A 10 -17.36 -33.24 17.75
C LYS A 10 -16.23 -33.67 16.80
N THR A 11 -15.97 -32.87 15.76
CA THR A 11 -14.84 -33.06 14.87
C THR A 11 -13.53 -32.73 15.59
N PRO A 12 -12.45 -33.53 15.41
CA PRO A 12 -11.15 -33.22 15.98
C PRO A 12 -10.40 -32.16 15.15
N ASN A 13 -9.97 -31.09 15.81
CA ASN A 13 -9.01 -30.12 15.29
C ASN A 13 -7.68 -30.82 14.92
N PRO A 14 -7.09 -30.59 13.74
CA PRO A 14 -5.73 -30.99 13.48
C PRO A 14 -4.76 -30.03 14.20
N THR A 15 -4.31 -30.42 15.39
CA THR A 15 -3.17 -29.79 16.05
C THR A 15 -1.90 -30.18 15.29
N ILE A 16 -1.37 -29.29 14.45
CA ILE A 16 -0.04 -29.46 13.86
C ILE A 16 0.98 -29.39 14.99
N SER A 17 1.53 -30.53 15.35
CA SER A 17 2.63 -30.64 16.32
C SER A 17 3.96 -30.46 15.60
N PHE A 18 4.76 -29.50 16.06
CA PHE A 18 6.15 -29.37 15.63
C PHE A 18 6.98 -30.53 16.21
N PRO A 19 7.82 -31.21 15.42
CA PRO A 19 8.68 -32.24 15.97
C PRO A 19 9.78 -31.61 16.84
N LYS A 20 9.81 -31.97 18.12
CA LYS A 20 10.98 -31.80 18.99
C LYS A 20 12.09 -32.71 18.46
N THR A 21 13.08 -32.13 17.78
CA THR A 21 14.35 -32.81 17.51
C THR A 21 15.37 -32.35 18.55
N THR A 22 15.53 -33.13 19.61
CA THR A 22 16.73 -33.06 20.46
C THR A 22 17.53 -34.33 20.21
N LYS A 23 18.51 -34.24 19.32
CA LYS A 23 19.64 -35.18 19.29
C LYS A 23 20.85 -34.51 18.64
N THR A 24 21.43 -33.53 19.34
CA THR A 24 22.75 -33.01 18.98
C THR A 24 23.77 -34.06 19.40
N GLN A 25 24.21 -34.84 18.42
CA GLN A 25 25.36 -35.72 18.52
C GLN A 25 26.62 -34.87 18.80
N PHE A 26 27.30 -35.24 19.88
CA PHE A 26 28.50 -34.61 20.39
C PHE A 26 29.67 -34.96 19.44
N VAL A 27 30.13 -34.00 18.65
CA VAL A 27 31.40 -34.12 17.91
C VAL A 27 32.55 -33.64 18.80
N PRO A 28 33.68 -34.38 18.91
CA PRO A 28 34.81 -33.90 19.68
C PRO A 28 35.38 -32.64 19.04
N SER A 29 35.71 -31.68 19.90
CA SER A 29 36.27 -30.38 19.52
C SER A 29 37.63 -30.58 18.84
N PHE A 30 37.75 -30.19 17.57
CA PHE A 30 39.06 -29.99 16.96
C PHE A 30 39.72 -28.79 17.63
N ASN A 31 40.83 -29.03 18.30
CA ASN A 31 41.59 -28.02 19.03
C ASN A 31 42.39 -27.18 18.02
N LEU A 32 41.82 -26.07 17.55
CA LEU A 32 42.59 -25.05 16.82
C LEU A 32 43.30 -24.16 17.85
N SER A 33 44.61 -24.32 17.99
CA SER A 33 45.43 -23.40 18.78
C SER A 33 45.56 -22.07 18.02
N ILE A 34 44.68 -21.12 18.32
CA ILE A 34 44.75 -19.75 17.81
C ILE A 34 45.85 -19.03 18.61
N ARG A 35 46.95 -18.69 17.93
CA ARG A 35 48.06 -17.92 18.49
C ARG A 35 47.55 -16.56 18.99
N THR A 36 47.77 -16.28 20.26
CA THR A 36 47.59 -14.96 20.86
C THR A 36 48.65 -14.01 20.33
N ALA A 37 48.27 -13.14 19.39
CA ALA A 37 49.02 -11.95 19.04
C ALA A 37 48.44 -10.75 19.82
N ASN A 38 49.30 -10.14 20.63
CA ASN A 38 48.99 -8.95 21.41
C ASN A 38 49.07 -7.71 20.51
N SER A 39 47.94 -7.09 20.17
CA SER A 39 47.89 -5.67 19.74
C SER A 39 46.46 -5.13 19.69
N GLY A 40 46.27 -4.00 20.39
CA GLY A 40 45.12 -3.10 20.22
C GLY A 40 43.84 -3.56 20.89
N ALA A 41 43.56 -3.02 22.08
CA ALA A 41 42.24 -3.04 22.68
C ALA A 41 41.23 -2.36 21.74
N THR A 42 40.61 -3.14 20.85
CA THR A 42 39.45 -2.70 20.07
C THR A 42 38.29 -2.58 21.04
N ARG A 43 38.12 -1.36 21.55
CA ARG A 43 36.98 -0.92 22.37
C ARG A 43 35.70 -1.31 21.63
N ARG A 44 35.14 -2.48 21.95
CA ARG A 44 33.80 -2.89 21.51
C ARG A 44 32.86 -1.79 21.97
N ARG A 45 32.47 -0.92 21.04
CA ARG A 45 31.47 0.10 21.33
C ARG A 45 30.23 -0.68 21.77
N PRO A 46 29.71 -0.45 22.98
CA PRO A 46 28.45 -1.08 23.35
C PRO A 46 27.43 -0.72 22.29
N ILE A 47 26.69 -1.71 21.79
CA ILE A 47 25.54 -1.48 20.93
C ILE A 47 24.60 -0.60 21.74
N ARG A 48 24.63 0.70 21.47
CA ARG A 48 23.76 1.66 22.11
C ARG A 48 22.40 1.45 21.47
N VAL A 49 21.61 0.57 22.06
CA VAL A 49 20.19 0.42 21.74
C VAL A 49 19.54 1.77 22.00
N ARG A 50 19.19 2.49 20.94
CA ARG A 50 18.38 3.70 21.03
C ARG A 50 16.93 3.24 21.05
N SER A 51 16.22 3.55 22.13
CA SER A 51 14.76 3.37 22.24
C SER A 51 14.04 4.48 21.47
N ALA A 52 14.26 4.56 20.15
CA ALA A 52 13.53 5.45 19.27
C ALA A 52 12.31 4.73 18.69
N LEU A 53 11.27 5.48 18.36
CA LEU A 53 10.18 4.95 17.52
C LEU A 53 10.73 4.58 16.15
N ILE A 54 10.10 3.59 15.50
CA ILE A 54 10.46 3.20 14.14
C ILE A 54 10.25 4.39 13.19
N GLU A 55 11.15 4.55 12.24
CA GLU A 55 10.99 5.50 11.16
C GLU A 55 9.98 4.95 10.15
N PRO A 56 9.12 5.80 9.57
CA PRO A 56 8.20 5.37 8.52
C PRO A 56 8.96 4.95 7.26
N ASP A 57 8.34 4.11 6.44
CA ASP A 57 8.90 3.66 5.17
C ASP A 57 9.18 4.86 4.24
N GLY A 58 10.35 4.87 3.60
CA GLY A 58 10.83 6.03 2.83
C GLY A 58 11.35 7.20 3.69
N GLY A 59 11.44 7.04 5.01
CA GLY A 59 12.06 8.00 5.94
C GLY A 59 11.15 9.13 6.42
N LYS A 60 9.96 9.32 5.81
CA LYS A 60 8.98 10.33 6.24
C LYS A 60 7.55 9.86 6.00
N LEU A 61 6.67 10.13 6.96
CA LEU A 61 5.23 9.91 6.83
C LEU A 61 4.64 10.88 5.78
N VAL A 62 3.94 10.34 4.80
CA VAL A 62 3.28 11.09 3.72
C VAL A 62 1.80 11.24 4.05
N GLU A 63 1.44 12.35 4.69
CA GLU A 63 0.02 12.72 4.90
C GLU A 63 -0.49 13.51 3.69
N LEU A 64 -1.68 13.16 3.20
CA LEU A 64 -2.28 13.78 2.01
C LEU A 64 -3.47 14.70 2.35
N VAL A 65 -3.74 14.88 3.64
CA VAL A 65 -4.75 15.83 4.14
C VAL A 65 -4.24 17.26 3.93
N VAL A 66 -5.06 18.09 3.31
CA VAL A 66 -4.82 19.51 3.10
C VAL A 66 -5.11 20.28 4.39
N ASP A 67 -4.22 21.23 4.69
CA ASP A 67 -4.34 22.16 5.80
C ASP A 67 -5.67 22.91 5.81
N GLU A 68 -6.21 23.12 7.01
CA GLU A 68 -7.46 23.83 7.32
C GLU A 68 -7.72 25.12 6.52
N PRO A 69 -6.76 26.08 6.42
CA PRO A 69 -6.99 27.31 5.68
C PRO A 69 -7.23 27.08 4.18
N LEU A 70 -6.53 26.11 3.58
CA LEU A 70 -6.62 25.81 2.14
C LEU A 70 -7.80 24.90 1.81
N ARG A 71 -8.36 24.23 2.82
CA ARG A 71 -9.45 23.25 2.66
C ARG A 71 -10.68 23.82 1.93
N ARG A 72 -11.11 25.01 2.32
CA ARG A 72 -12.29 25.68 1.74
C ARG A 72 -12.07 26.01 0.27
N GLU A 73 -10.86 26.43 -0.08
CA GLU A 73 -10.48 26.75 -1.45
C GLU A 73 -10.46 25.48 -2.32
N LYS A 74 -9.83 24.40 -1.83
CA LYS A 74 -9.79 23.12 -2.54
C LYS A 74 -11.18 22.52 -2.75
N LYS A 75 -12.06 22.58 -1.75
CA LYS A 75 -13.47 22.16 -1.89
C LYS A 75 -14.19 22.94 -2.98
N ARG A 76 -13.99 24.26 -3.08
CA ARG A 76 -14.58 25.08 -4.15
C ARG A 76 -14.01 24.72 -5.52
N ALA A 77 -12.69 24.53 -5.61
CA ALA A 77 -12.04 24.11 -6.85
C ALA A 77 -12.56 22.75 -7.33
N ALA A 78 -12.79 21.81 -6.41
CA ALA A 78 -13.29 20.47 -6.70
C ALA A 78 -14.67 20.46 -7.38
N LEU A 79 -15.53 21.44 -7.07
CA LEU A 79 -16.86 21.54 -7.69
C LEU A 79 -16.81 21.86 -9.19
N ASN A 80 -15.71 22.44 -9.66
CA ASN A 80 -15.52 22.83 -11.07
C ASN A 80 -14.77 21.77 -11.90
N LEU A 81 -14.38 20.65 -11.29
CA LEU A 81 -13.63 19.58 -11.95
C LEU A 81 -14.55 18.42 -12.37
N PRO A 82 -14.14 17.61 -13.36
CA PRO A 82 -14.81 16.35 -13.67
C PRO A 82 -14.91 15.48 -12.41
N ARG A 83 -16.07 14.85 -12.23
CA ARG A 83 -16.43 14.16 -10.98
C ARG A 83 -16.32 12.64 -11.17
N ILE A 84 -15.65 11.97 -10.26
CA ILE A 84 -15.68 10.51 -10.12
C ILE A 84 -16.43 10.17 -8.84
N LYS A 85 -17.46 9.34 -8.93
CA LYS A 85 -18.20 8.85 -7.76
C LYS A 85 -17.47 7.66 -7.16
N LEU A 86 -17.12 7.76 -5.89
CA LEU A 86 -16.43 6.72 -5.15
C LEU A 86 -17.43 5.72 -4.56
N SER A 87 -17.09 4.44 -4.66
CA SER A 87 -17.74 3.41 -3.87
C SER A 87 -17.33 3.52 -2.39
N ARG A 88 -18.02 2.77 -1.54
CA ARG A 88 -17.65 2.68 -0.12
C ARG A 88 -16.23 2.16 0.10
N ILE A 89 -15.78 1.22 -0.72
CA ILE A 89 -14.44 0.64 -0.62
C ILE A 89 -13.39 1.67 -1.06
N ASP A 90 -13.65 2.41 -2.13
CA ASP A 90 -12.73 3.44 -2.60
C ASP A 90 -12.56 4.55 -1.55
N LEU A 91 -13.64 4.95 -0.87
CA LEU A 91 -13.55 5.90 0.24
C LEU A 91 -12.65 5.41 1.38
N GLN A 92 -12.70 4.12 1.71
CA GLN A 92 -11.81 3.54 2.72
C GLN A 92 -10.35 3.57 2.25
N TRP A 93 -10.09 3.28 0.98
CA TRP A 93 -8.74 3.41 0.42
C TRP A 93 -8.24 4.84 0.41
N VAL A 94 -9.10 5.81 0.10
CA VAL A 94 -8.75 7.23 0.20
C VAL A 94 -8.39 7.58 1.65
N HIS A 95 -9.08 7.04 2.65
CA HIS A 95 -8.74 7.25 4.06
C HIS A 95 -7.35 6.69 4.40
N VAL A 96 -7.07 5.43 4.02
CA VAL A 96 -5.76 4.78 4.19
C VAL A 96 -4.64 5.63 3.60
N LEU A 97 -4.84 6.14 2.37
CA LEU A 97 -3.88 7.02 1.70
C LEU A 97 -3.75 8.38 2.41
N SER A 98 -4.86 8.95 2.89
CA SER A 98 -4.87 10.28 3.49
C SER A 98 -4.04 10.38 4.77
N GLU A 99 -4.10 9.34 5.61
CA GLU A 99 -3.38 9.27 6.89
C GLU A 99 -1.94 8.77 6.76
N GLY A 100 -1.51 8.41 5.54
CA GLY A 100 -0.15 7.97 5.27
C GLY A 100 0.16 6.53 5.69
N TRP A 101 -0.86 5.67 5.87
CA TRP A 101 -0.67 4.24 6.17
C TRP A 101 0.12 3.50 5.09
N ALA A 102 -0.01 3.95 3.84
CA ALA A 102 0.71 3.39 2.70
C ALA A 102 1.89 4.28 2.26
N SER A 103 2.48 5.05 3.18
CA SER A 103 3.72 5.80 2.90
C SER A 103 4.77 4.86 2.29
N PRO A 104 5.43 5.22 1.19
CA PRO A 104 5.60 6.56 0.62
C PRO A 104 4.60 6.95 -0.49
N LEU A 105 3.51 6.22 -0.69
CA LEU A 105 2.55 6.52 -1.75
C LEU A 105 1.96 7.94 -1.59
N ARG A 106 1.83 8.62 -2.73
CA ARG A 106 1.32 9.99 -2.81
C ARG A 106 -0.09 10.08 -3.40
N GLY A 107 -0.72 8.92 -3.60
CA GLY A 107 -2.04 8.77 -4.20
C GLY A 107 -2.33 7.29 -4.54
N PHE A 108 -3.33 7.07 -5.38
CA PHE A 108 -3.55 5.76 -5.99
C PHE A 108 -2.36 5.36 -6.86
N MET A 109 -2.07 4.06 -6.91
CA MET A 109 -0.91 3.55 -7.63
C MET A 109 -1.02 3.82 -9.13
N ARG A 110 0.09 4.27 -9.72
CA ARG A 110 0.29 4.31 -11.18
C ARG A 110 0.72 2.95 -11.71
N GLU A 111 0.77 2.81 -13.04
CA GLU A 111 1.10 1.53 -13.69
C GLU A 111 2.39 0.91 -13.18
N ASN A 112 3.44 1.71 -13.09
CA ASN A 112 4.73 1.25 -12.60
C ASN A 112 4.66 0.76 -11.14
N GLU A 113 3.97 1.50 -10.27
CA GLU A 113 3.82 1.14 -8.85
C GLU A 113 2.95 -0.10 -8.68
N PHE A 114 1.89 -0.23 -9.48
CA PHE A 114 1.01 -1.38 -9.52
C PHE A 114 1.74 -2.64 -9.99
N LEU A 115 2.47 -2.58 -11.09
CA LEU A 115 3.25 -3.72 -11.61
C LEU A 115 4.33 -4.15 -10.63
N GLN A 116 5.01 -3.21 -9.98
CA GLN A 116 6.00 -3.53 -8.95
C GLN A 116 5.36 -4.21 -7.73
N THR A 117 4.20 -3.72 -7.30
CA THR A 117 3.42 -4.32 -6.21
C THR A 117 3.02 -5.76 -6.56
N LEU A 118 2.47 -5.99 -7.76
CA LEU A 118 2.03 -7.31 -8.19
C LEU A 118 3.18 -8.32 -8.33
N HIS A 119 4.31 -7.91 -8.92
CA HIS A 119 5.40 -8.84 -9.24
C HIS A 119 6.40 -9.00 -8.11
N PHE A 120 6.63 -7.96 -7.31
CA PHE A 120 7.73 -7.92 -6.34
C PHE A 120 7.26 -7.70 -4.90
N ASN A 121 5.97 -7.45 -4.66
CA ASN A 121 5.45 -7.06 -3.33
C ASN A 121 6.23 -5.90 -2.70
N SER A 122 6.73 -4.99 -3.54
CA SER A 122 7.58 -3.88 -3.11
C SER A 122 7.49 -2.70 -4.07
N LEU A 123 7.85 -1.51 -3.58
CA LEU A 123 8.03 -0.32 -4.41
C LEU A 123 9.49 0.13 -4.35
N ARG A 124 10.04 0.50 -5.51
CA ARG A 124 11.36 1.10 -5.64
C ARG A 124 11.25 2.62 -5.70
N LEU A 125 11.87 3.30 -4.74
CA LEU A 125 11.88 4.75 -4.63
C LEU A 125 12.96 5.37 -5.53
N ALA A 126 12.87 6.68 -5.75
CA ALA A 126 13.81 7.44 -6.58
C ALA A 126 15.26 7.45 -6.04
N ASP A 127 15.42 7.30 -4.73
CA ASP A 127 16.73 7.16 -4.08
C ASP A 127 17.32 5.73 -4.22
N GLY A 128 16.58 4.82 -4.87
CA GLY A 128 16.95 3.43 -5.07
C GLY A 128 16.61 2.51 -3.88
N SER A 129 16.05 3.05 -2.79
CA SER A 129 15.54 2.23 -1.68
C SER A 129 14.30 1.43 -2.10
N VAL A 130 14.02 0.37 -1.36
CA VAL A 130 12.89 -0.52 -1.62
C VAL A 130 12.06 -0.65 -0.34
N VAL A 131 10.75 -0.47 -0.46
CA VAL A 131 9.78 -0.60 0.64
C VAL A 131 8.80 -1.72 0.36
N ASN A 132 8.25 -2.34 1.40
CA ASN A 132 7.24 -3.38 1.24
C ASN A 132 5.92 -2.77 0.77
N MET A 133 5.34 -3.35 -0.27
CA MET A 133 4.01 -3.00 -0.75
C MET A 133 3.43 -4.21 -1.46
N SER A 134 2.65 -5.02 -0.74
CA SER A 134 2.14 -6.31 -1.23
C SER A 134 0.71 -6.26 -1.75
N VAL A 135 0.02 -5.13 -1.57
CA VAL A 135 -1.40 -5.00 -1.94
C VAL A 135 -1.58 -3.80 -2.85
N PRO A 136 -2.20 -3.96 -4.05
CA PRO A 136 -2.44 -2.86 -4.96
C PRO A 136 -3.54 -1.94 -4.42
N ILE A 137 -3.24 -0.63 -4.38
CA ILE A 137 -4.17 0.43 -3.96
C ILE A 137 -4.49 1.28 -5.19
N VAL A 138 -5.55 0.91 -5.90
CA VAL A 138 -5.92 1.47 -7.21
C VAL A 138 -7.37 1.94 -7.22
N LEU A 139 -7.65 2.93 -8.06
CA LEU A 139 -9.01 3.41 -8.32
C LEU A 139 -9.44 2.92 -9.70
N ALA A 140 -10.33 1.93 -9.75
CA ALA A 140 -10.89 1.43 -11.00
C ALA A 140 -11.95 2.42 -11.53
N ILE A 141 -11.93 2.67 -12.85
CA ILE A 141 -12.90 3.51 -13.53
C ILE A 141 -13.42 2.82 -14.78
N ASP A 142 -14.71 3.00 -15.08
CA ASP A 142 -15.31 2.49 -16.30
C ASP A 142 -14.93 3.35 -17.52
N HIS A 143 -14.97 2.76 -18.72
CA HIS A 143 -14.73 3.48 -19.98
C HIS A 143 -15.67 4.68 -20.18
N SER A 144 -16.90 4.61 -19.66
CA SER A 144 -17.87 5.71 -19.72
C SER A 144 -17.39 6.92 -18.91
N VAL A 145 -16.89 6.68 -17.70
CA VAL A 145 -16.33 7.70 -16.81
C VAL A 145 -15.02 8.24 -17.39
N LYS A 146 -14.16 7.36 -17.91
CA LYS A 146 -12.92 7.74 -18.62
C LYS A 146 -13.21 8.71 -19.77
N SER A 147 -14.22 8.42 -20.59
CA SER A 147 -14.63 9.29 -21.70
C SER A 147 -15.17 10.64 -21.23
N GLN A 148 -15.83 10.71 -20.07
CA GLN A 148 -16.33 11.97 -19.49
C GLN A 148 -15.20 12.85 -18.93
N ILE A 149 -14.16 12.24 -18.37
CA ILE A 149 -12.98 12.95 -17.87
C ILE A 149 -12.20 13.57 -19.04
N GLY A 150 -12.13 12.86 -20.17
CA GLY A 150 -11.40 13.30 -21.35
C GLY A 150 -9.92 13.51 -21.06
N GLU A 151 -9.37 14.63 -21.51
CA GLU A 151 -7.96 15.01 -21.32
C GLU A 151 -7.74 15.87 -20.06
N SER A 152 -8.63 15.79 -19.08
CA SER A 152 -8.51 16.61 -17.86
C SER A 152 -7.39 16.11 -16.96
N ASP A 153 -6.41 16.96 -16.64
CA ASP A 153 -5.30 16.63 -15.73
C ASP A 153 -5.72 16.45 -14.26
N ARG A 154 -6.92 16.89 -13.91
CA ARG A 154 -7.41 16.92 -12.53
C ARG A 154 -8.86 16.47 -12.48
N VAL A 155 -9.16 15.59 -11.53
CA VAL A 155 -10.51 15.10 -11.28
C VAL A 155 -10.83 15.21 -9.80
N ALA A 156 -12.09 15.47 -9.50
CA ALA A 156 -12.59 15.52 -8.14
C ALA A 156 -13.29 14.20 -7.80
N LEU A 157 -12.94 13.64 -6.65
CA LEU A 157 -13.53 12.43 -6.11
C LEU A 157 -14.69 12.81 -5.18
N PHE A 158 -15.85 12.21 -5.40
CA PHE A 158 -17.08 12.47 -4.66
C PHE A 158 -17.56 11.21 -3.96
N ASP A 159 -18.04 11.36 -2.73
CA ASP A 159 -18.74 10.28 -2.06
C ASP A 159 -20.10 10.04 -2.74
N SER A 160 -20.36 8.79 -3.13
CA SER A 160 -21.64 8.41 -3.74
C SER A 160 -22.84 8.54 -2.80
N ALA A 161 -22.65 8.44 -1.49
CA ALA A 161 -23.72 8.50 -0.50
C ALA A 161 -24.13 9.95 -0.16
N THR A 162 -23.16 10.85 -0.02
CA THR A 162 -23.41 12.24 0.42
C THR A 162 -23.34 13.27 -0.71
N ASP A 163 -22.86 12.89 -1.90
CA ASP A 163 -22.53 13.77 -3.04
C ASP A 163 -21.59 14.94 -2.68
N VAL A 164 -20.83 14.78 -1.59
CA VAL A 164 -19.86 15.77 -1.12
C VAL A 164 -18.50 15.48 -1.77
N PRO A 165 -17.77 16.53 -2.21
CA PRO A 165 -16.42 16.36 -2.72
C PRO A 165 -15.54 15.86 -1.55
N VAL A 166 -14.69 14.87 -1.80
CA VAL A 166 -13.78 14.22 -0.82
C VAL A 166 -12.29 14.49 -1.08
N ALA A 167 -11.86 14.41 -2.35
CA ALA A 167 -10.46 14.64 -2.73
C ALA A 167 -10.33 15.24 -4.14
N ILE A 168 -9.18 15.82 -4.47
CA ILE A 168 -8.77 16.06 -5.85
C ILE A 168 -7.60 15.14 -6.18
N LEU A 169 -7.75 14.38 -7.25
CA LEU A 169 -6.69 13.61 -7.87
C LEU A 169 -6.09 14.47 -8.99
N SER A 170 -4.80 14.76 -8.89
CA SER A 170 -4.07 15.62 -9.84
C SER A 170 -3.03 14.82 -10.61
N GLU A 171 -2.65 15.33 -11.78
CA GLU A 171 -1.74 14.69 -12.74
C GLU A 171 -2.29 13.37 -13.27
N MET A 172 -3.56 13.43 -13.60
CA MET A 172 -4.16 12.50 -14.50
C MET A 172 -3.59 12.76 -15.93
N ARG A 173 -2.35 12.34 -16.25
CA ARG A 173 -1.93 12.11 -17.66
C ARG A 173 -2.17 10.67 -18.13
N SER A 174 -3.04 10.50 -19.12
CA SER A 174 -3.32 9.22 -19.78
C SER A 174 -2.08 8.72 -20.53
N GLY A 175 -1.64 7.49 -20.23
CA GLY A 175 -0.71 6.77 -21.09
C GLY A 175 -1.39 6.27 -22.37
N PRO A 176 -0.65 5.96 -23.45
CA PRO A 176 -1.21 5.31 -24.62
C PRO A 176 -1.83 3.96 -24.22
N ALA A 177 -2.98 3.61 -24.81
CA ALA A 177 -3.62 2.32 -24.63
C ALA A 177 -2.64 1.20 -25.01
N PHE A 178 -2.37 0.28 -24.09
CA PHE A 178 -1.67 -0.96 -24.40
C PHE A 178 -2.72 -1.95 -24.90
N ASP A 179 -2.84 -2.08 -26.23
CA ASP A 179 -3.65 -3.12 -26.86
C ASP A 179 -3.05 -4.48 -26.51
N VAL A 180 -3.59 -5.13 -25.48
CA VAL A 180 -3.40 -6.56 -25.30
C VAL A 180 -4.29 -7.23 -26.34
N GLY A 181 -3.66 -7.76 -27.40
CA GLY A 181 -4.35 -8.47 -28.47
C GLY A 181 -5.26 -9.59 -27.95
N PRO A 182 -6.25 -10.02 -28.75
CA PRO A 182 -7.35 -10.82 -28.26
C PRO A 182 -6.88 -12.26 -28.02
N SER A 183 -6.57 -12.59 -26.77
CA SER A 183 -6.47 -13.97 -26.34
C SER A 183 -6.89 -14.10 -24.89
N SER A 184 -8.03 -14.77 -24.73
CA SER A 184 -8.64 -15.29 -23.51
C SER A 184 -9.02 -14.28 -22.44
N GLU A 185 -10.34 -14.22 -22.25
CA GLU A 185 -11.11 -13.74 -21.11
C GLU A 185 -10.31 -13.57 -19.80
N ASP A 186 -10.56 -12.42 -19.17
CA ASP A 186 -10.25 -12.03 -17.79
C ASP A 186 -9.10 -11.02 -17.60
N LEU A 187 -9.54 -9.80 -17.27
CA LEU A 187 -8.83 -8.61 -16.78
C LEU A 187 -8.40 -7.57 -17.84
N ASP A 188 -9.39 -6.91 -18.44
CA ASP A 188 -9.24 -5.60 -19.08
C ASP A 188 -8.91 -4.52 -18.02
N PHE A 189 -7.70 -4.57 -17.47
CA PHE A 189 -7.14 -3.48 -16.67
C PHE A 189 -6.41 -2.51 -17.60
N GLU A 190 -7.13 -1.54 -18.16
CA GLU A 190 -6.52 -0.39 -18.82
C GLU A 190 -5.76 0.44 -17.78
N PHE A 191 -4.50 0.10 -17.54
CA PHE A 191 -3.68 0.81 -16.57
C PHE A 191 -3.05 2.06 -17.20
N TRP A 192 -3.22 3.16 -16.49
CA TRP A 192 -2.76 4.48 -16.86
C TRP A 192 -1.25 4.65 -16.60
N GLY A 193 -0.43 4.63 -17.66
CA GLY A 193 1.02 4.82 -17.58
C GLY A 193 1.47 6.28 -17.67
N CYS A 194 2.23 6.80 -16.69
CA CYS A 194 3.03 8.02 -16.87
C CYS A 194 4.19 8.17 -15.87
N GLU A 195 5.31 8.69 -16.37
CA GLU A 195 6.69 8.78 -15.82
C GLU A 195 6.95 9.92 -14.80
N SER A 196 5.94 10.44 -14.10
CA SER A 196 6.14 11.50 -13.09
C SER A 196 5.09 11.45 -11.97
N SER A 197 5.42 11.93 -10.78
CA SER A 197 4.80 11.60 -9.48
C SER A 197 3.36 12.12 -9.27
N MET A 198 2.35 11.23 -9.14
CA MET A 198 0.96 11.63 -8.79
C MET A 198 0.93 12.30 -7.42
N THR A 199 0.19 13.39 -7.29
CA THR A 199 -0.06 14.04 -6.01
C THR A 199 -1.57 14.11 -5.76
N LEU A 200 -2.04 13.30 -4.82
CA LEU A 200 -3.41 13.30 -4.33
C LEU A 200 -3.50 14.33 -3.19
N GLN A 201 -4.51 15.20 -3.25
CA GLN A 201 -4.77 16.21 -2.21
C GLN A 201 -6.18 16.00 -1.66
N PHE A 202 -6.25 15.63 -0.38
CA PHE A 202 -7.45 15.20 0.32
C PHE A 202 -7.91 16.24 1.34
N TRP A 203 -9.20 16.33 1.69
CA TRP A 203 -9.67 17.35 2.66
C TRP A 203 -10.69 16.88 3.69
N ALA A 204 -11.09 15.61 3.69
CA ALA A 204 -12.18 15.15 4.54
C ALA A 204 -11.69 14.12 5.55
N LYS A 205 -11.35 14.51 6.79
CA LYS A 205 -11.27 13.54 7.87
C LYS A 205 -12.68 13.00 8.11
N ILE A 206 -12.99 11.84 7.55
CA ILE A 206 -14.29 11.18 7.74
C ILE A 206 -14.30 10.70 9.20
N PRO A 207 -15.34 11.05 9.99
CA PRO A 207 -15.45 10.67 11.40
C PRO A 207 -15.62 9.16 11.61
#